data_AF-A0A9E5GEG6-F1
#
_entry.id   AF-A0A9E5GEG6-F1
#
_cell.length_a   1.000
_cell.length_b   1.000
_cell.length_c   1.000
_cell.angle_alpha   90.00
_cell.angle_beta   90.00
_cell.angle_gamma   90.00
#
_symmetry.space_group_name_H-M   'P 1'
#
loop_
_entity.id
_entity.type
_entity.pdbx_description
1 polymer ?
#
loop_
_entity_poly.entity_id
_entity_poly.type
_entity_poly.pdbx_seq_one_letter_code
_entity_poly.pdbx_strand_id
1 'polypeptide(L)' 'MIEQEVLIIGSGVAGMSAAQYAARAGRSVTL' A
#
# COMPACT_ATOMS: atom_id res chain seq x y z
N MET A 1 18.13 -3.09 -2.46
CA MET A 1 16.93 -2.92 -1.60
C MET A 1 15.81 -2.40 -2.48
N ILE A 2 14.57 -2.84 -2.27
CA ILE A 2 13.42 -2.34 -3.05
C ILE A 2 12.86 -1.13 -2.30
N GLU A 3 12.85 0.05 -2.94
CA GLU A 3 12.27 1.26 -2.35
C GLU A 3 10.78 1.34 -2.65
N GLN A 4 9.99 1.65 -1.62
CA GLN A 4 8.54 1.73 -1.69
C GLN A 4 8.07 3.09 -1.21
N GLU A 5 7.12 3.67 -1.94
CA GLU A 5 6.58 5.00 -1.60
C GLU A 5 5.60 4.94 -0.43
N VAL A 6 4.92 3.80 -0.24
CA VAL A 6 3.91 3.62 0.80
C VAL A 6 4.14 2.32 1.56
N LEU A 7 4.23 2.43 2.89
CA LEU A 7 4.16 1.30 3.83
C LEU A 7 2.82 1.33 4.55
N ILE A 8 2.10 0.20 4.50
CA ILE A 8 0.86 0.01 5.25
C ILE A 8 1.15 -0.99 6.36
N ILE A 9 0.71 -0.69 7.58
CA ILE A 9 0.85 -1.61 8.72
C ILE A 9 -0.55 -2.04 9.14
N GLY A 10 -0.85 -3.32 8.91
CA GLY A 10 -2.15 -3.96 9.18
C GLY A 10 -2.94 -4.27 7.90
N SER A 11 -3.33 -5.53 7.73
CA SER A 11 -3.94 -6.08 6.51
C SER A 11 -5.45 -6.36 6.60
N GLY A 12 -6.12 -5.70 7.55
CA GLY A 12 -7.59 -5.72 7.61
C GLY A 12 -8.22 -4.96 6.44
N VAL A 13 -9.56 -4.85 6.46
CA VAL A 13 -10.32 -4.20 5.37
C VAL A 13 -9.81 -2.79 5.05
N ALA A 14 -9.49 -1.99 6.06
CA ALA A 14 -8.99 -0.63 5.88
C ALA A 14 -7.58 -0.62 5.22
N GLY A 15 -6.67 -1.48 5.68
CA GLY A 15 -5.32 -1.56 5.13
C GLY A 15 -5.30 -2.05 3.69
N MET A 16 -6.11 -3.06 3.38
CA MET A 16 -6.25 -3.55 2.01
C MET A 16 -6.91 -2.52 1.10
N SER A 17 -7.92 -1.78 1.57
CA SER A 17 -8.50 -0.66 0.81
C SER A 17 -7.46 0.42 0.53
N ALA A 18 -6.69 0.84 1.54
CA ALA A 18 -5.63 1.83 1.36
C ALA A 18 -4.57 1.36 0.34
N ALA A 19 -4.16 0.10 0.41
CA ALA A 19 -3.19 -0.48 -0.52
C ALA A 19 -3.68 -0.44 -1.97
N GLN A 20 -4.96 -0.81 -2.19
CA GLN A 20 -5.55 -0.77 -3.52
C GLN A 20 -5.65 0.65 -4.08
N TYR A 21 -6.04 1.63 -3.26
CA TYR A 21 -6.12 3.02 -3.72
C TYR A 21 -4.73 3.60 -4.01
N ALA A 22 -3.73 3.32 -3.17
CA ALA A 22 -2.35 3.75 -3.40
C ALA A 22 -1.77 3.14 -4.68
N ALA A 23 -1.98 1.83 -4.91
CA ALA A 23 -1.56 1.16 -6.14
C ALA A 23 -2.26 1.72 -7.39
N ARG A 24 -3.57 1.99 -7.32
CA ARG A 24 -4.33 2.63 -8.42
C ARG A 24 -3.86 4.05 -8.73
N ALA A 25 -3.34 4.75 -7.72
CA ALA A 25 -2.70 6.06 -7.90
C ALA A 25 -1.26 5.97 -8.45
N GLY A 26 -0.80 4.76 -8.83
CA GLY A 26 0.52 4.54 -9.40
C GLY A 26 1.65 4.50 -8.39
N ARG A 27 1.35 4.34 -7.09
CA ARG A 27 2.37 4.27 -6.04
C ARG A 27 2.86 2.85 -5.81
N SER A 28 4.14 2.70 -5.51
CA SER A 28 4.67 1.42 -5.02
C SER A 28 4.32 1.21 -3.54
N VAL A 29 3.73 0.06 -3.23
CA VAL A 29 3.17 -0.25 -1.90
C VAL A 29 3.80 -1.51 -1.35
N THR A 30 4.19 -1.47 -0.07
CA THR A 30 4.42 -2.66 0.75
C THR A 30 3.41 -2.68 1.89
N LEU A 31 2.91 -3.89 2.16
CA LEU A 31 1.81 -4.19 3.08
C LEU A 31 2.34 -4.96 4.29
#